data_AF-W8YQJ9-F1
#
_entry.id   AF-W8YQJ9-F1
#
_cell.length_a   1.000
_cell.length_b   1.000
_cell.length_c   1.000
_cell.angle_alpha   90.00
_cell.angle_beta   90.00
_cell.angle_gamma   90.00
#
_symmetry.space_group_name_H-M   'P 1'
#
loop_
_entity.id
_entity.type
_entity.pdbx_description
1 polymer ?
#
loop_
_entity_poly.entity_id
_entity_poly.type
_entity_poly.pdbx_seq_one_letter_code
_entity_poly.pdbx_strand_id
1 'polypeptide(L)'
;MFISPPVHAKIRHRHERPINGQTAGVDIMLSFILTSKRFVSAFFHAFKDKEFQALFFIAAVTLFSGTMFYRSAEGWSTVDALYFCVTTLTTVGSSLEPQSDFGKIFTMIYVFVGIGIIFGFIRTLASHIRIGRR
;
A
#
# COMPACT_ATOMS: atom_id res chain seq x y z
N MET A 1 59.78 47.92 24.82
CA MET A 1 60.24 47.45 23.49
C MET A 1 59.83 46.00 23.35
N PHE A 2 58.73 45.72 22.65
CA PHE A 2 58.57 44.62 21.68
C PHE A 2 57.14 44.67 21.16
N ILE A 3 57.02 45.16 19.93
CA ILE A 3 55.83 45.16 19.09
C ILE A 3 55.82 43.81 18.37
N SER A 4 54.69 43.11 18.32
CA SER A 4 54.44 41.98 17.39
C SER A 4 52.93 41.71 17.23
N PRO A 5 52.50 41.15 16.07
CA PRO A 5 51.49 41.77 15.21
C PRO A 5 50.13 41.04 15.19
N PRO A 6 49.09 41.60 14.53
CA PRO A 6 47.78 40.95 14.39
C PRO A 6 47.79 39.94 13.23
N VAL A 7 47.25 38.74 13.44
CA VAL A 7 47.13 37.72 12.38
C VAL A 7 45.65 37.48 12.04
N HIS A 8 45.32 37.95 10.84
CA HIS A 8 44.08 37.87 10.09
C HIS A 8 43.22 36.61 10.29
N ALA A 9 42.03 36.79 10.85
CA ALA A 9 40.91 35.88 10.68
C ALA A 9 40.48 35.87 9.21
N LYS A 10 40.82 34.80 8.49
CA LYS A 10 40.40 34.58 7.10
C LYS A 10 38.91 34.27 7.09
N ILE A 11 38.07 35.30 6.90
CA ILE A 11 36.63 35.14 6.69
C ILE A 11 36.45 34.33 5.41
N ARG A 12 36.11 33.06 5.58
CA ARG A 12 35.76 32.15 4.48
C ARG A 12 34.43 32.66 3.91
N HIS A 13 34.50 33.36 2.78
CA HIS A 13 33.32 33.73 2.01
C HIS A 13 32.50 32.46 1.74
N ARG A 14 31.38 32.34 2.46
CA ARG A 14 30.36 31.32 2.23
C ARG A 14 29.80 31.63 0.85
N HIS A 15 30.07 30.74 -0.10
CA HIS A 15 29.50 30.81 -1.43
C HIS A 15 28.00 30.56 -1.29
N GLU A 16 27.24 31.64 -1.05
CA GLU A 16 25.79 31.61 -1.09
C GLU A 16 25.41 31.26 -2.52
N ARG A 17 24.91 30.04 -2.72
CA ARG A 17 24.41 29.63 -4.02
C ARG A 17 23.30 30.61 -4.40
N PRO A 18 23.37 31.29 -5.55
CA PRO A 18 22.33 32.20 -5.96
C PRO A 18 21.03 31.41 -6.08
N ILE A 19 20.05 31.74 -5.23
CA ILE A 19 18.70 31.21 -5.30
C ILE A 19 18.02 31.91 -6.48
N ASN A 20 18.24 31.37 -7.67
CA ASN A 20 17.60 31.86 -8.88
C ASN A 20 16.12 31.44 -8.85
N GLY A 21 15.20 32.41 -8.82
CA GLY A 21 13.75 32.15 -8.78
C GLY A 21 13.25 31.33 -9.98
N GLN A 22 14.00 31.30 -11.08
CA GLN A 22 13.70 30.49 -12.26
C GLN A 22 13.97 28.98 -12.07
N THR A 23 14.96 28.59 -11.26
CA THR A 23 15.32 27.17 -11.04
C THR A 23 14.56 26.55 -9.88
N ALA A 24 14.11 27.35 -8.90
CA ALA A 24 13.35 26.86 -7.74
C ALA A 24 12.08 26.08 -8.12
N GLY A 25 11.32 26.54 -9.13
CA GLY A 25 10.14 25.83 -9.62
C GLY A 25 10.48 24.49 -10.28
N VAL A 26 11.58 24.43 -11.04
CA VAL A 26 12.05 23.21 -11.72
C VAL A 26 12.55 22.19 -10.70
N ASP A 27 13.30 22.61 -9.68
CA ASP A 27 13.81 21.75 -8.61
C ASP A 27 12.67 21.12 -7.78
N ILE A 28 11.57 21.86 -7.54
CA ILE A 28 10.37 21.35 -6.87
C ILE A 28 9.67 20.30 -7.74
N MET A 29 9.44 20.59 -9.03
CA MET A 29 8.82 19.65 -9.95
C MET A 29 9.65 18.37 -10.10
N LEU A 30 10.98 18.49 -10.19
CA LEU A 30 11.90 17.35 -10.26
C LEU A 30 11.87 16.54 -8.96
N SER A 31 11.91 17.18 -7.79
CA SER A 31 11.83 16.50 -6.49
C SER A 31 10.51 15.74 -6.32
N PHE A 32 9.40 16.32 -6.76
CA PHE A 32 8.09 15.68 -6.76
C PHE A 32 8.06 14.44 -7.67
N ILE A 33 8.57 14.56 -8.90
CA ILE A 33 8.64 13.45 -9.86
C ILE A 33 9.55 12.33 -9.36
N LEU A 34 10.72 12.67 -8.80
CA LEU A 34 11.66 11.69 -8.27
C LEU A 34 11.09 10.96 -7.05
N THR A 35 10.44 11.69 -6.13
CA THR A 35 9.80 11.10 -4.97
C THR A 35 8.63 10.22 -5.38
N SER A 36 7.85 10.64 -6.38
CA SER A 36 6.76 9.84 -6.96
C SER A 36 7.28 8.55 -7.58
N LYS A 37 8.34 8.62 -8.40
CA LYS A 37 8.97 7.41 -8.97
C LYS A 37 9.52 6.48 -7.90
N ARG A 38 10.11 7.03 -6.84
CA ARG A 38 10.60 6.24 -5.70
C ARG A 38 9.46 5.53 -4.99
N PHE A 39 8.34 6.21 -4.77
CA PHE A 39 7.16 5.64 -4.15
C PHE A 39 6.56 4.52 -5.00
N VAL A 40 6.38 4.74 -6.30
CA VAL A 40 5.88 3.73 -7.25
C VAL A 40 6.81 2.51 -7.28
N SER A 41 8.12 2.72 -7.38
CA SER A 41 9.09 1.62 -7.37
C SER A 41 9.09 0.84 -6.06
N ALA A 42 8.91 1.51 -4.91
CA ALA A 42 8.82 0.86 -3.61
C ALA A 42 7.53 0.02 -3.51
N PHE A 43 6.41 0.54 -4.02
CA PHE A 43 5.14 -0.18 -4.10
C PHE A 43 5.26 -1.44 -4.96
N PHE A 44 5.85 -1.34 -6.16
CA PHE A 44 6.10 -2.52 -7.00
C PHE A 44 7.11 -3.51 -6.41
N HIS A 45 8.06 -3.04 -5.58
CA HIS A 45 8.96 -3.93 -4.85
C HIS A 45 8.23 -4.72 -3.76
N ALA A 46 7.28 -4.10 -3.05
CA ALA A 46 6.45 -4.78 -2.06
C ALA A 46 5.64 -5.92 -2.69
N PHE A 47 5.16 -5.73 -3.93
CA PHE A 47 4.47 -6.77 -4.71
C PHE A 47 5.38 -7.91 -5.20
N LYS A 48 6.71 -7.83 -5.04
CA LYS A 48 7.64 -8.92 -5.35
C LYS A 48 7.91 -9.86 -4.18
N ASP A 49 7.46 -9.51 -2.97
CA ASP A 49 7.59 -10.40 -1.82
C ASP A 49 6.73 -11.65 -2.04
N LYS A 50 7.32 -12.83 -1.85
CA LYS A 50 6.63 -14.12 -2.03
C LYS A 50 5.45 -14.30 -1.08
N GLU A 51 5.55 -13.80 0.16
CA GLU A 51 4.42 -13.82 1.10
C GLU A 51 3.29 -12.91 0.63
N PHE A 52 3.63 -11.71 0.17
CA PHE A 52 2.65 -10.76 -0.35
C PHE A 52 1.93 -11.30 -1.60
N GLN A 53 2.68 -11.91 -2.51
CA GLN A 53 2.13 -12.57 -3.70
C GLN A 53 1.23 -13.74 -3.34
N ALA A 54 1.62 -14.57 -2.36
CA ALA A 54 0.81 -15.68 -1.90
C ALA A 54 -0.53 -15.19 -1.31
N LEU A 55 -0.51 -14.17 -0.45
CA LEU A 55 -1.71 -13.58 0.12
C LEU A 55 -2.62 -12.95 -0.95
N PHE A 56 -2.03 -12.24 -1.92
CA PHE A 56 -2.77 -11.67 -3.05
C PHE A 56 -3.42 -12.78 -3.91
N PHE A 57 -2.69 -13.87 -4.17
CA PHE A 57 -3.22 -15.00 -4.91
C PHE A 57 -4.35 -15.70 -4.15
N ILE A 58 -4.20 -15.91 -2.84
CA ILE A 58 -5.26 -16.47 -1.98
C ILE A 58 -6.50 -15.57 -1.99
N ALA A 59 -6.32 -14.25 -1.88
CA ALA A 59 -7.42 -13.30 -1.98
C ALA A 59 -8.13 -13.36 -3.35
N ALA A 60 -7.36 -13.43 -4.44
CA ALA A 60 -7.92 -13.54 -5.79
C ALA A 60 -8.70 -14.85 -5.99
N VAL A 61 -8.16 -15.99 -5.52
CA VAL A 61 -8.87 -17.28 -5.55
C VAL A 61 -10.13 -17.23 -4.69
N THR A 62 -10.07 -16.60 -3.51
CA THR A 62 -11.23 -16.44 -2.62
C THR A 62 -12.32 -15.63 -3.30
N LEU A 63 -11.98 -14.49 -3.91
CA LEU A 63 -12.93 -13.66 -4.67
C LEU A 63 -13.53 -14.40 -5.87
N PHE A 64 -12.71 -15.09 -6.64
CA PHE A 64 -13.18 -15.84 -7.81
C PHE A 64 -14.11 -16.99 -7.40
N SER A 65 -13.74 -17.75 -6.36
CA SER A 65 -14.54 -18.84 -5.82
C SER A 65 -15.87 -18.35 -5.25
N GLY A 66 -15.87 -17.27 -4.45
CA GLY A 66 -17.08 -16.65 -3.93
C GLY A 66 -17.99 -16.12 -5.04
N THR A 67 -17.42 -15.47 -6.06
CA THR A 67 -18.20 -14.92 -7.19
C THR A 67 -18.92 -16.04 -7.94
N MET A 68 -18.23 -17.14 -8.24
CA MET A 68 -18.86 -18.31 -8.88
C MET A 68 -19.94 -18.94 -8.00
N PHE A 69 -19.69 -19.03 -6.69
CA PHE A 69 -20.63 -19.55 -5.72
C PHE A 69 -21.92 -18.72 -5.68
N TYR A 70 -21.86 -17.41 -5.40
CA TYR A 70 -23.06 -16.58 -5.27
C TYR A 70 -23.80 -16.43 -6.60
N ARG A 71 -23.10 -16.44 -7.74
CA ARG A 71 -23.74 -16.51 -9.06
C ARG A 71 -24.59 -17.78 -9.21
N SER A 72 -24.11 -18.92 -8.72
CA SER A 72 -24.83 -20.19 -8.83
C SER A 72 -25.89 -20.39 -7.75
N ALA A 73 -25.61 -20.00 -6.51
CA ALA A 73 -26.46 -20.26 -5.35
C ALA A 73 -27.57 -19.21 -5.20
N GLU A 74 -27.28 -17.94 -5.49
CA GLU A 74 -28.22 -16.83 -5.33
C GLU A 74 -28.73 -16.29 -6.69
N GLY A 75 -28.20 -16.79 -7.81
CA GLY A 75 -28.63 -16.39 -9.15
C GLY A 75 -28.25 -14.96 -9.54
N TRP A 76 -27.31 -14.34 -8.81
CA TRP A 76 -26.87 -12.97 -9.07
C TRP A 76 -26.05 -12.84 -10.35
N SER A 77 -26.01 -11.63 -10.91
CA SER A 77 -25.08 -11.33 -12.01
C SER A 77 -23.63 -11.48 -11.55
N THR A 78 -22.70 -11.75 -12.47
CA THR A 78 -21.27 -11.87 -12.12
C THR A 78 -20.73 -10.62 -11.44
N VAL A 79 -21.23 -9.45 -11.84
CA VAL A 79 -20.80 -8.16 -11.28
C VAL A 79 -21.34 -7.99 -9.85
N ASP A 80 -22.61 -8.29 -9.63
CA ASP A 80 -23.24 -8.19 -8.30
C ASP A 80 -22.64 -9.19 -7.32
N ALA A 81 -22.39 -10.42 -7.77
CA ALA A 81 -21.71 -11.44 -6.98
C ALA A 81 -20.28 -11.04 -6.61
N LEU A 82 -19.52 -10.48 -7.55
CA LEU A 82 -18.17 -9.98 -7.29
C LEU A 82 -18.20 -8.79 -6.33
N TYR A 83 -19.14 -7.85 -6.53
CA TYR A 83 -19.34 -6.69 -5.66
C TYR A 83 -19.65 -7.12 -4.22
N PHE A 84 -20.57 -8.08 -4.03
CA PHE A 84 -20.85 -8.67 -2.73
C PHE A 84 -19.60 -9.32 -2.11
N CYS A 85 -18.85 -10.11 -2.89
CA CYS A 85 -17.63 -10.77 -2.41
C CYS A 85 -16.57 -9.77 -1.95
N VAL A 86 -16.33 -8.71 -2.73
CA VAL A 86 -15.33 -7.66 -2.41
C VAL A 86 -15.74 -6.88 -1.18
N THR A 87 -16.99 -6.41 -1.11
CA THR A 87 -17.49 -5.61 0.02
C THR A 87 -17.57 -6.42 1.31
N THR A 88 -17.92 -7.70 1.22
CA THR A 88 -17.92 -8.62 2.37
C THR A 88 -16.50 -8.91 2.85
N LEU A 89 -15.57 -9.21 1.93
CA LEU A 89 -14.17 -9.51 2.28
C LEU A 89 -13.45 -8.31 2.89
N THR A 90 -13.78 -7.10 2.43
CA THR A 90 -13.24 -5.83 2.95
C THR A 90 -14.04 -5.27 4.13
N THR A 91 -15.07 -5.98 4.60
CA THR A 91 -15.95 -5.57 5.72
C THR A 91 -16.72 -4.26 5.50
N VAL A 92 -16.82 -3.79 4.25
CA VAL A 92 -17.64 -2.63 3.87
C VAL A 92 -19.14 -2.98 3.93
N GLY A 93 -19.49 -4.19 3.50
CA GLY A 93 -20.87 -4.63 3.34
C GLY A 93 -21.55 -4.07 2.09
N SER A 94 -22.63 -4.74 1.69
CA SER A 94 -23.47 -4.38 0.54
C SER A 94 -24.94 -4.41 0.91
N SER A 95 -25.80 -3.84 0.06
CA SER A 95 -27.26 -3.98 0.17
C SER A 95 -27.78 -5.34 -0.31
N LEU A 96 -26.93 -6.14 -0.96
CA LEU A 96 -27.23 -7.52 -1.34
C LEU A 96 -26.95 -8.44 -0.17
N GLU A 97 -27.84 -9.40 0.08
CA GLU A 97 -27.71 -10.40 1.14
C GLU A 97 -28.18 -11.77 0.63
N PRO A 98 -27.47 -12.86 0.93
CA PRO A 98 -27.86 -14.20 0.51
C PRO A 98 -29.21 -14.58 1.13
N GLN A 99 -30.14 -15.00 0.29
CA GLN A 99 -31.48 -15.40 0.71
C GLN A 99 -31.53 -16.88 1.07
N SER A 100 -30.69 -17.70 0.42
CA SER A 100 -30.62 -19.13 0.70
C SER A 100 -29.90 -19.42 2.02
N ASP A 101 -30.35 -20.44 2.75
CA ASP A 101 -29.68 -20.84 4.00
C ASP A 101 -28.25 -21.33 3.75
N PHE A 102 -28.03 -21.96 2.59
CA PHE A 102 -26.69 -22.37 2.16
C PHE A 102 -25.79 -21.17 1.87
N GLY A 103 -26.32 -20.12 1.23
CA GLY A 103 -25.62 -18.87 1.00
C GLY A 103 -25.20 -18.20 2.30
N LYS A 104 -26.10 -18.13 3.29
CA LYS A 104 -25.79 -17.58 4.63
C LYS A 104 -24.67 -18.34 5.33
N ILE A 105 -24.73 -19.67 5.35
CA ILE A 105 -23.68 -20.52 5.96
C ILE A 105 -22.34 -20.30 5.24
N PHE A 106 -22.36 -20.25 3.91
CA PHE A 106 -21.16 -19.98 3.13
C PHE A 106 -20.58 -18.59 3.47
N THR A 107 -21.42 -17.56 3.58
CA THR A 107 -20.99 -16.21 3.98
C THR A 107 -20.33 -16.21 5.35
N MET A 108 -20.86 -16.95 6.34
CA MET A 108 -20.24 -17.06 7.66
C MET A 108 -18.80 -17.58 7.56
N ILE A 109 -18.58 -18.66 6.81
CA ILE A 109 -17.24 -19.24 6.60
C ILE A 109 -16.36 -18.28 5.80
N TYR A 110 -16.91 -17.66 4.76
CA TYR A 110 -16.21 -16.73 3.88
C TYR A 110 -15.64 -15.52 4.66
N VAL A 111 -16.38 -14.99 5.63
CA VAL A 111 -15.91 -13.89 6.49
C VAL A 111 -14.69 -14.32 7.33
N PHE A 112 -14.68 -15.54 7.89
CA PHE A 112 -13.51 -16.04 8.62
C PHE A 112 -12.26 -16.17 7.73
N VAL A 113 -12.43 -16.60 6.48
CA VAL A 113 -11.33 -16.63 5.50
C VAL A 113 -10.81 -15.22 5.24
N GLY A 114 -11.70 -14.25 5.05
CA GLY A 114 -11.33 -12.83 4.87
C GLY A 114 -10.53 -12.27 6.04
N ILE A 115 -10.98 -12.55 7.27
CA ILE A 115 -10.25 -12.19 8.49
C ILE A 115 -8.83 -12.78 8.47
N GLY A 116 -8.68 -14.07 8.14
CA GLY A 116 -7.39 -14.74 8.03
C GLY A 116 -6.45 -14.08 7.02
N ILE A 117 -6.97 -13.68 5.85
CA ILE A 117 -6.22 -12.96 4.82
C ILE A 117 -5.74 -11.60 5.34
N ILE A 118 -6.61 -10.82 5.99
CA ILE A 118 -6.26 -9.52 6.58
C ILE A 118 -5.17 -9.68 7.64
N PHE A 119 -5.29 -10.66 8.54
CA PHE A 119 -4.26 -10.96 9.53
C PHE A 119 -2.93 -11.35 8.86
N GLY A 120 -2.97 -12.10 7.77
CA GLY A 120 -1.80 -12.41 6.95
C GLY A 120 -1.10 -11.15 6.46
N PHE A 121 -1.85 -10.21 5.87
CA PHE A 121 -1.29 -8.93 5.41
C PHE A 121 -0.69 -8.12 6.56
N ILE A 122 -1.36 -8.05 7.72
CA ILE A 122 -0.82 -7.37 8.90
C ILE A 122 0.50 -8.00 9.34
N ARG A 123 0.61 -9.34 9.33
CA ARG A 123 1.85 -10.04 9.69
C ARG A 123 2.99 -9.73 8.73
N THR A 124 2.75 -9.77 7.43
CA THR A 124 3.77 -9.44 6.41
C THR A 124 4.19 -7.97 6.50
N LEU A 125 3.27 -7.05 6.77
CA LEU A 125 3.63 -5.65 7.02
C LEU A 125 4.46 -5.49 8.31
N ALA A 126 4.06 -6.17 9.38
CA ALA A 126 4.78 -6.15 10.64
C ALA A 126 6.18 -6.74 10.54
N SER A 127 6.38 -7.80 9.74
CA SER A 127 7.71 -8.39 9.52
C SER A 127 8.64 -7.42 8.80
N HIS A 128 8.17 -6.74 7.75
CA HIS A 128 8.95 -5.74 7.02
C HIS A 128 9.36 -4.55 7.91
N ILE A 129 8.45 -4.04 8.75
CA ILE A 129 8.76 -2.94 9.67
C ILE A 129 9.78 -3.38 10.73
N ARG A 130 9.70 -4.62 11.22
CA ARG A 130 10.64 -5.15 12.22
C ARG A 130 12.04 -5.38 11.64
N ILE A 131 12.13 -5.80 10.38
CA ILE A 131 13.41 -6.06 9.70
C ILE A 131 14.20 -4.76 9.48
N GLY A 132 13.55 -3.65 9.15
CA GLY A 132 14.22 -2.34 9.02
C GLY A 132 14.74 -1.72 10.32
N ARG A 133 14.60 -2.41 11.46
CA ARG A 133 14.98 -1.93 12.81
C ARG A 133 16.23 -2.63 13.38
N ARG A 134 16.89 -3.50 12.60
CA ARG A 134 18.19 -4.11 12.90
C ARG A 134 19.18 -3.75 11.80
#